data_AF-A0A2W6V1W2-F1
#
_entry.id   AF-A0A2W6V1W2-F1
#
_cell.length_a   1.000
_cell.length_b   1.000
_cell.length_c   1.000
_cell.angle_alpha   90.00
_cell.angle_beta   90.00
_cell.angle_gamma   90.00
#
_symmetry.space_group_name_H-M   'P 1'
#
loop_
_entity.id
_entity.type
_entity.pdbx_description
1 polymer ?
#
loop_
_entity_poly.entity_id
_entity_poly.type
_entity_poly.pdbx_seq_one_letter_code
_entity_poly.pdbx_strand_id
1 'polypeptide(L)'
;MTRVGERAFDHRVIIVCGGERWSGPLSADRPLPEDAPFRGFVTTSDAGIPRFAWIAGRTLSHDDGAVVTEGLLYEVSERQRDDPPGIPANGRRFRQVAEMFVTGSETAAERLRAAC
;
A
#
# COMPACT_ATOMS: atom_id res chain seq x y z
N MET A 1 17.60 -0.07 -14.05
CA MET A 1 16.48 0.18 -13.13
C MET A 1 15.63 -1.07 -13.13
N THR A 2 15.71 -1.87 -12.08
CA THR A 2 14.87 -3.06 -11.89
C THR A 2 13.46 -2.60 -11.63
N ARG A 3 12.48 -3.04 -12.43
CA ARG A 3 11.07 -2.69 -12.20
C ARG A 3 10.69 -3.15 -10.79
N VAL A 4 9.78 -2.45 -10.12
CA VAL A 4 9.33 -2.84 -8.76
C VAL A 4 8.81 -4.30 -8.73
N GLY A 5 8.28 -4.80 -9.86
CA GLY A 5 7.89 -6.21 -10.04
C GLY A 5 9.03 -7.21 -10.34
N GLU A 6 10.28 -6.77 -10.45
CA GLU A 6 11.45 -7.63 -10.70
C GLU A 6 12.29 -7.87 -9.43
N ARG A 7 11.89 -7.31 -8.27
CA ARG A 7 12.52 -7.64 -6.98
C ARG A 7 11.93 -8.97 -6.47
N ALA A 8 12.81 -9.97 -6.29
CA ALA A 8 12.51 -11.35 -5.90
C ALA A 8 11.98 -11.49 -4.46
N PHE A 9 10.80 -10.92 -4.19
CA PHE A 9 10.06 -11.12 -2.96
C PHE A 9 8.59 -11.34 -3.33
N ASP A 10 7.87 -12.16 -2.55
CA ASP A 10 6.42 -12.34 -2.59
C ASP A 10 5.70 -11.06 -2.12
N HIS A 11 5.97 -9.92 -2.75
CA HIS A 11 5.32 -8.67 -2.42
C HIS A 11 3.96 -8.61 -3.10
N ARG A 12 2.91 -8.64 -2.29
CA ARG A 12 1.55 -8.32 -2.71
C ARG A 12 1.55 -6.96 -3.42
N VAL A 13 0.83 -6.89 -4.53
CA VAL A 13 0.62 -5.67 -5.30
C VAL A 13 -0.24 -4.72 -4.49
N ILE A 14 0.20 -3.47 -4.36
CA ILE A 14 -0.56 -2.39 -3.72
C ILE A 14 -1.18 -1.53 -4.83
N ILE A 15 -2.50 -1.35 -4.77
CA ILE A 15 -3.29 -0.53 -5.68
C ILE A 15 -3.84 0.63 -4.86
N VAL A 16 -3.46 1.85 -5.21
CA VAL A 16 -3.94 3.08 -4.53
C VAL A 16 -5.09 3.67 -5.32
N CYS A 17 -6.18 4.01 -4.64
CA CYS A 17 -7.40 4.54 -5.24
C CYS A 17 -7.60 5.98 -4.73
N GLY A 18 -7.60 6.91 -5.68
CA GLY A 18 -7.42 8.33 -5.41
C GLY A 18 -5.97 8.73 -5.04
N GLY A 19 -5.77 10.00 -4.71
CA GLY A 19 -4.48 10.53 -4.29
C GLY A 19 -3.45 10.60 -5.43
N GLU A 20 -3.62 11.55 -6.37
CA GLU A 20 -2.83 11.70 -7.63
C GLU A 20 -1.32 11.47 -7.51
N ARG A 21 -0.72 11.84 -6.37
CA ARG A 21 0.72 11.74 -6.07
C ARG A 21 1.19 10.34 -5.66
N TRP A 22 0.27 9.38 -5.58
CA TRP A 22 0.47 8.00 -5.11
C TRP A 22 0.09 6.95 -6.16
N SER A 23 -0.10 7.37 -7.42
CA SER A 23 -0.48 6.51 -8.55
C SER A 23 0.65 5.61 -9.08
N GLY A 24 1.90 5.83 -8.63
CA GLY A 24 3.07 5.03 -9.02
C GLY A 24 3.23 3.72 -8.23
N PRO A 25 4.12 2.82 -8.65
CA PRO A 25 4.36 1.57 -7.94
C PRO A 25 4.92 1.82 -6.54
N LEU A 26 4.29 1.23 -5.53
CA LEU A 26 4.73 1.31 -4.14
C LEU A 26 5.64 0.13 -3.81
N SER A 27 6.68 0.41 -3.02
CA SER A 27 7.55 -0.61 -2.43
C SER A 27 7.33 -0.65 -0.93
N ALA A 28 6.92 -1.80 -0.40
CA ALA A 28 6.85 -2.01 1.03
C ALA A 28 8.25 -2.28 1.61
N ASP A 29 8.54 -1.71 2.78
CA ASP A 29 9.82 -1.92 3.46
C ASP A 29 9.95 -3.34 4.05
N ARG A 30 8.83 -4.06 4.19
CA ARG A 30 8.72 -5.45 4.66
C ARG A 30 7.63 -6.19 3.90
N PRO A 31 7.69 -7.54 3.82
CA PRO A 31 6.59 -8.33 3.27
C PRO A 31 5.26 -8.05 3.98
N LEU A 32 4.18 -7.92 3.21
CA LEU A 32 2.82 -7.76 3.75
C LEU A 32 2.16 -9.14 3.87
N PRO A 33 1.64 -9.53 5.05
CA PRO A 33 1.01 -10.83 5.23
C PRO A 33 -0.26 -10.97 4.35
N GLU A 34 -0.57 -12.20 3.95
CA GLU A 34 -1.76 -12.52 3.14
C GLU A 34 -3.02 -12.67 4.01
N ASP A 35 -2.92 -13.42 5.11
CA ASP A 35 -4.08 -13.83 5.94
C ASP A 35 -4.27 -13.01 7.22
N ALA A 36 -3.59 -11.88 7.35
CA ALA A 36 -3.64 -11.05 8.56
C ALA A 36 -3.88 -9.58 8.22
N PRO A 37 -4.44 -8.79 9.16
CA PRO A 37 -4.34 -7.35 9.09
C PRO A 37 -2.89 -6.96 8.82
N PHE A 38 -2.65 -6.23 7.74
CA PHE A 38 -1.31 -5.77 7.42
C PHE A 38 -1.12 -4.36 7.96
N ARG A 39 0.13 -4.05 8.28
CA ARG A 39 0.61 -2.69 8.49
C ARG A 39 2.06 -2.60 8.05
N GLY A 40 2.49 -1.43 7.60
CA GLY A 40 3.87 -1.25 7.20
C GLY A 40 4.15 0.11 6.61
N PHE A 41 5.43 0.35 6.35
CA PHE A 41 5.88 1.52 5.63
C PHE A 41 6.05 1.18 4.16
N VAL A 42 5.64 2.11 3.31
CA VAL A 42 5.81 2.04 1.86
C VAL A 42 6.46 3.31 1.36
N THR A 43 7.22 3.14 0.29
CA THR A 43 7.84 4.24 -0.44
C THR A 43 7.37 4.25 -1.88
N THR A 44 7.23 5.45 -2.43
CA THR A 44 7.08 5.66 -3.86
C THR A 44 7.96 6.82 -4.28
N SER A 45 8.34 6.86 -5.55
CA SER A 45 9.14 7.94 -6.13
C SER A 45 8.39 8.48 -7.33
N ASP A 46 7.76 9.64 -7.16
CA ASP A 46 7.16 10.40 -8.24
C ASP A 46 8.11 11.52 -8.65
N ALA A 47 8.42 11.63 -9.95
CA ALA A 47 9.41 12.56 -10.51
C ALA A 47 10.79 12.57 -9.79
N GLY A 48 11.19 11.44 -9.20
CA GLY A 48 12.45 11.29 -8.45
C GLY A 48 12.43 11.83 -7.02
N ILE A 49 11.29 12.34 -6.54
CA ILE A 49 11.12 12.78 -5.14
C ILE A 49 10.53 11.61 -4.34
N PRO A 50 11.27 11.06 -3.36
CA PRO A 50 10.75 9.98 -2.53
C PRO A 50 9.63 10.48 -1.63
N ARG A 51 8.55 9.70 -1.56
CA ARG A 51 7.44 9.89 -0.63
C ARG A 51 7.33 8.67 0.27
N PHE A 52 6.94 8.92 1.51
CA PHE A 52 6.84 7.91 2.56
C PHE A 52 5.41 7.85 3.05
N ALA A 53 4.88 6.65 3.13
CA ALA A 53 3.58 6.42 3.72
C ALA A 53 3.63 5.26 4.68
N TRP A 54 2.72 5.32 5.64
CA TRP A 54 2.34 4.18 6.45
C TRP A 54 1.00 3.66 5.95
N ILE A 55 0.87 2.35 5.88
CA ILE A 55 -0.29 1.66 5.36
C ILE A 55 -0.83 0.72 6.44
N ALA A 56 -2.16 0.59 6.50
CA ALA A 56 -2.79 -0.51 7.22
C ALA A 56 -4.13 -0.91 6.61
N GLY A 57 -4.47 -2.18 6.75
CA GLY A 57 -5.68 -2.75 6.20
C GLY A 57 -6.12 -4.01 6.92
N ARG A 58 -7.35 -4.45 6.63
CA ARG A 58 -7.93 -5.69 7.14
C ARG A 58 -8.42 -6.52 5.97
N THR A 59 -8.23 -7.83 6.03
CA THR A 59 -8.66 -8.72 4.94
C THR A 59 -10.17 -8.73 4.90
N LEU A 60 -10.72 -8.35 3.74
CA LEU A 60 -12.15 -8.08 3.60
C LEU A 60 -12.85 -9.13 2.74
N SER A 61 -12.17 -9.70 1.74
CA SER A 61 -12.83 -10.64 0.82
C SER A 61 -11.87 -11.50 0.00
N HIS A 62 -12.40 -12.65 -0.43
CA HIS A 62 -11.90 -13.36 -1.59
C HIS A 62 -12.62 -12.80 -2.82
N ASP A 63 -11.90 -12.15 -3.72
CA ASP A 63 -12.43 -11.77 -5.04
C ASP A 63 -11.93 -12.81 -6.04
N ASP A 64 -12.85 -13.62 -6.56
CA ASP A 64 -12.55 -14.65 -7.57
C ASP A 64 -11.46 -15.67 -7.11
N GLY A 65 -11.46 -15.99 -5.81
CA GLY A 65 -10.49 -16.88 -5.18
C GLY A 65 -9.17 -16.21 -4.77
N ALA A 66 -8.94 -14.95 -5.11
CA ALA A 66 -7.78 -14.18 -4.66
C ALA A 66 -8.08 -13.40 -3.38
N VAL A 67 -7.13 -13.40 -2.43
CA VAL A 67 -7.25 -12.62 -1.19
C VAL A 67 -7.00 -11.14 -1.48
N VAL A 68 -8.04 -10.32 -1.33
CA VAL A 68 -7.98 -8.87 -1.42
C VAL A 68 -8.13 -8.25 -0.04
N THR A 69 -7.18 -7.38 0.29
CA THR A 69 -7.15 -6.68 1.57
C THR A 69 -7.34 -5.18 1.34
N GLU A 70 -8.38 -4.60 1.91
CA GLU A 70 -8.64 -3.16 1.85
C GLU A 70 -7.91 -2.43 2.98
N GLY A 71 -7.45 -1.23 2.70
CA GLY A 71 -6.75 -0.42 3.69
C GLY A 71 -6.67 1.07 3.36
N LEU A 72 -5.95 1.78 4.22
CA LEU A 72 -5.78 3.21 4.17
C LEU A 72 -4.30 3.56 4.05
N LEU A 73 -4.01 4.58 3.24
CA LEU A 73 -2.67 5.11 3.03
C LEU A 73 -2.53 6.46 3.73
N TYR A 74 -1.54 6.55 4.62
CA TYR A 74 -1.23 7.74 5.39
C TYR A 74 0.14 8.28 4.99
N GLU A 75 0.19 9.49 4.45
CA GLU A 75 1.45 10.18 4.20
C GLU A 75 2.13 10.52 5.53
N VAL A 76 3.42 10.20 5.60
CA VAL A 76 4.29 10.45 6.76
C VAL A 76 5.59 11.13 6.32
N SER A 77 6.31 11.72 7.28
CA SER A 77 7.67 12.22 7.02
C SER A 77 8.67 11.08 6.95
N GLU A 78 9.78 11.26 6.23
CA GLU A 78 10.92 10.31 6.19
C GLU A 78 11.45 9.91 7.58
N ARG A 79 11.35 10.82 8.55
CA ARG A 79 11.84 10.62 9.92
C ARG A 79 10.87 9.79 10.78
N GLN A 80 9.64 9.57 10.32
CA GLN A 80 8.65 8.78 11.04
C GLN A 80 8.95 7.30 10.84
N ARG A 81 9.57 6.67 11.85
CA ARG A 81 9.96 5.25 11.82
C ARG A 81 9.18 4.37 12.81
N ASP A 82 8.39 5.00 13.68
CA ASP A 82 7.61 4.28 14.69
C ASP A 82 6.27 3.85 14.13
N ASP A 83 5.96 2.57 14.31
CA ASP A 83 4.67 1.96 13.98
C ASP A 83 3.62 2.39 15.03
N PRO A 84 2.50 3.02 14.63
CA PRO A 84 1.46 3.39 15.59
C PRO A 84 0.82 2.13 16.22
N PRO A 85 0.26 2.25 17.44
CA PRO A 85 -0.36 1.12 18.15
C PRO A 85 -1.63 0.58 17.47
N GLY A 86 -2.13 1.25 16.44
CA GLY A 86 -3.30 0.86 15.65
C GLY A 86 -3.46 1.78 14.43
N ILE A 87 -4.64 1.75 13.79
CA ILE A 87 -4.96 2.66 12.68
C ILE A 87 -4.98 4.10 13.22
N PRO A 88 -4.11 5.00 12.70
CA PRO A 88 -4.01 6.35 13.20
C PRO A 88 -5.23 7.19 12.78
N ALA A 89 -5.59 8.15 13.63
CA ALA A 89 -6.50 9.22 13.23
C ALA A 89 -5.80 10.15 12.21
N ASN A 90 -6.57 10.66 11.26
CA ASN A 90 -6.07 11.62 10.29
C ASN A 90 -5.57 12.89 11.00
N GLY A 91 -4.29 13.25 10.81
CA GLY A 91 -3.68 14.36 11.51
C GLY A 91 -2.29 14.72 10.99
N ARG A 92 -1.56 15.53 11.76
CA ARG A 92 -0.28 16.10 11.32
C ARG A 92 0.83 15.07 11.11
N ARG A 93 0.84 13.98 11.89
CA ARG A 93 1.86 12.92 11.80
C ARG A 93 1.52 11.84 10.77
N PHE A 94 0.23 11.52 10.65
CA PHE A 94 -0.31 10.53 9.74
C PHE A 94 -1.48 11.18 9.01
N ARG A 95 -1.24 11.65 7.79
CA ARG A 95 -2.28 12.29 6.98
C ARG A 95 -2.87 11.26 6.04
N GLN A 96 -4.13 10.88 6.22
CA GLN A 96 -4.80 10.00 5.27
C GLN A 96 -4.88 10.71 3.91
N VAL A 97 -4.41 10.05 2.85
CA VAL A 97 -4.35 10.63 1.51
C VAL A 97 -5.03 9.77 0.44
N ALA A 98 -5.23 8.48 0.70
CA ALA A 98 -5.92 7.58 -0.22
C ALA A 98 -6.45 6.33 0.50
N GLU A 99 -7.40 5.68 -0.17
CA GLU A 99 -7.75 4.29 0.08
C GLU A 99 -6.88 3.39 -0.80
N MET A 100 -6.75 2.11 -0.45
CA MET A 100 -5.94 1.19 -1.22
C MET A 100 -6.40 -0.26 -1.05
N PHE A 101 -5.99 -1.08 -2.01
CA PHE A 101 -6.15 -2.52 -2.00
C PHE A 101 -4.78 -3.19 -2.08
N VAL A 102 -4.66 -4.36 -1.46
CA VAL A 102 -3.46 -5.18 -1.50
C VAL A 102 -3.87 -6.59 -1.92
N THR A 103 -3.16 -7.17 -2.89
CA THR A 103 -3.47 -8.51 -3.44
C THR A 103 -2.22 -9.22 -3.93
N GLY A 104 -2.18 -10.55 -3.81
CA GLY A 104 -1.15 -11.39 -4.43
C GLY A 104 -1.45 -11.74 -5.89
N SER A 105 -2.63 -11.42 -6.40
CA SER A 105 -3.09 -11.79 -7.75
C SER A 105 -2.95 -10.62 -8.73
N GLU A 106 -2.22 -10.85 -9.83
CA GLU A 106 -2.07 -9.86 -10.91
C GLU A 106 -3.41 -9.57 -11.59
N THR A 107 -4.24 -10.60 -11.84
CA THR A 107 -5.59 -10.43 -12.40
C THR A 107 -6.50 -9.61 -11.50
N ALA A 108 -6.45 -9.83 -10.18
CA ALA A 108 -7.20 -9.00 -9.24
C ALA A 108 -6.67 -7.55 -9.24
N ALA A 109 -5.34 -7.38 -9.30
CA ALA A 109 -4.72 -6.05 -9.34
C ALA A 109 -5.12 -5.25 -10.60
N GLU A 110 -5.19 -5.88 -11.77
CA GLU A 110 -5.64 -5.22 -13.01
C GLU A 110 -7.09 -4.76 -12.92
N ARG A 111 -7.99 -5.62 -12.42
CA ARG A 111 -9.41 -5.26 -12.23
C ARG A 111 -9.58 -4.11 -11.25
N LEU A 112 -8.90 -4.17 -10.10
CA LEU A 112 -8.94 -3.12 -9.09
C LEU A 112 -8.42 -1.79 -9.62
N ARG A 113 -7.32 -1.80 -10.40
CA ARG A 113 -6.80 -0.57 -11.05
C ARG A 113 -7.82 0.06 -12.00
N ALA A 114 -8.58 -0.75 -12.74
CA ALA A 114 -9.61 -0.24 -13.64
C ALA A 114 -10.81 0.39 -12.90
N ALA A 115 -10.97 0.10 -11.61
CA ALA A 115 -12.11 0.54 -10.80
C ALA A 115 -11.84 1.81 -9.95
N CYS A 116 -10.59 2.32 -9.90
CA CYS A 116 -10.13 3.26 -8.85
C CYS A 116 -10.08 4.78 -9.18
#